data_AF-A0A1Y6JZ89-F1
#
_entry.id   AF-A0A1Y6JZ89-F1
#
_cell.length_a   1.000
_cell.length_b   1.000
_cell.length_c   1.000
_cell.angle_alpha   90.00
_cell.angle_beta   90.00
_cell.angle_gamma   90.00
#
_symmetry.space_group_name_H-M   'P 1'
#
loop_
_entity.id
_entity.type
_entity.pdbx_description
1 polymer ?
#
loop_
_entity_poly.entity_id
_entity_poly.type
_entity_poly.pdbx_seq_one_letter_code
_entity_poly.pdbx_strand_id
1 'polypeptide(L)'
;MTGFKAMFRALWRPKFHDMNAILGLYLLVMVISLVLQGFHDGLNGMSLANAAVGSGSGFGLLVFVWLAWQMEKDHTSATYRQMPATNTSFYLAELAATTIGALYFLVVRSAIMLVSYLGFHGGNVHQLLAELFRGAHSDYSPLQLGGIATYIVVLFFLVGVLAWMLISTIHFVVTTISAFLPNVAQWLIKLVLAILLIVLIIRVMVWLFELQHTLFNGLTEQLVPIMAYSFVAVVLAAIVLGTLNVYLLKHWVEAKY
;
A
#
# COMPACT_ATOMS: atom_id res chain seq x y z
N MET A 1 31.85 -1.81 0.32
CA MET A 1 30.43 -1.75 0.76
C MET A 1 29.57 -1.40 -0.44
N THR A 2 28.54 -2.18 -0.73
CA THR A 2 27.59 -1.85 -1.79
C THR A 2 26.77 -0.63 -1.37
N GLY A 3 26.74 0.42 -2.20
CA GLY A 3 25.94 1.62 -1.91
C GLY A 3 24.44 1.36 -2.01
N PHE A 4 23.64 2.14 -1.28
CA PHE A 4 22.17 2.08 -1.24
C PHE A 4 21.53 1.95 -2.63
N LYS A 5 22.02 2.73 -3.61
CA LYS A 5 21.52 2.73 -4.99
C LYS A 5 21.66 1.36 -5.68
N ALA A 6 22.75 0.63 -5.44
CA ALA A 6 22.97 -0.68 -6.03
C ALA A 6 22.02 -1.73 -5.43
N MET A 7 21.80 -1.67 -4.12
CA MET A 7 20.86 -2.55 -3.41
C MET A 7 19.41 -2.27 -3.82
N PHE A 8 19.01 -1.00 -3.80
CA PHE A 8 17.69 -0.58 -4.24
C PHE A 8 17.41 -1.08 -5.66
N ARG A 9 18.36 -0.93 -6.59
CA ARG A 9 18.20 -1.42 -7.97
C ARG A 9 18.06 -2.94 -8.03
N ALA A 10 18.78 -3.69 -7.20
CA ALA A 10 18.72 -5.14 -7.17
C ALA A 10 17.37 -5.64 -6.65
N LEU A 11 16.82 -5.00 -5.61
CA LEU A 11 15.52 -5.33 -5.01
C LEU A 11 14.34 -4.84 -5.86
N TRP A 12 14.51 -3.72 -6.56
CA TRP A 12 13.50 -3.11 -7.42
C TRP A 12 13.12 -3.97 -8.63
N ARG A 13 14.13 -4.54 -9.32
CA ARG A 13 13.94 -5.24 -10.60
C ARG A 13 12.92 -6.40 -10.53
N PRO A 14 13.01 -7.35 -9.59
CA PRO A 14 12.02 -8.43 -9.50
C PRO A 14 10.62 -7.88 -9.18
N LYS A 15 10.51 -6.93 -8.24
CA LYS A 15 9.24 -6.28 -7.89
C LYS A 15 8.59 -5.60 -9.09
N PHE A 16 9.38 -4.90 -9.91
CA PHE A 16 8.89 -4.24 -11.11
C PHE A 16 8.34 -5.23 -12.14
N HIS A 17 9.01 -6.37 -12.33
CA HIS A 17 8.51 -7.43 -13.21
C HIS A 17 7.17 -7.98 -12.70
N ASP A 18 7.06 -8.26 -11.40
CA ASP A 18 5.83 -8.76 -10.79
C ASP A 18 4.69 -7.73 -10.89
N MET A 19 4.98 -6.44 -10.66
CA MET A 19 3.98 -5.38 -10.80
C MET A 19 3.47 -5.27 -12.23
N ASN A 20 4.34 -5.43 -13.23
CA ASN A 20 3.93 -5.46 -14.63
C ASN A 20 3.08 -6.68 -14.98
N ALA A 21 3.40 -7.85 -14.41
CA ALA A 21 2.58 -9.05 -14.60
C ALA A 21 1.17 -8.85 -14.02
N ILE A 22 1.07 -8.26 -12.84
CA ILE A 22 -0.22 -7.96 -12.21
C ILE A 22 -0.98 -6.88 -13.01
N LEU A 23 -0.30 -5.86 -13.53
CA LEU A 23 -0.92 -4.86 -14.42
C LEU A 23 -1.43 -5.49 -15.73
N GLY A 24 -0.68 -6.43 -16.30
CA GLY A 24 -1.11 -7.21 -17.47
C GLY A 24 -2.36 -8.02 -17.18
N LEU A 25 -2.43 -8.68 -16.01
CA LEU A 25 -3.63 -9.39 -15.57
C LEU A 25 -4.81 -8.43 -15.35
N TYR A 26 -4.58 -7.26 -14.76
CA TYR A 26 -5.59 -6.22 -14.60
C TYR A 26 -6.18 -5.77 -15.95
N LEU A 27 -5.33 -5.52 -16.95
CA LEU A 27 -5.77 -5.18 -18.30
C LEU A 27 -6.60 -6.32 -18.94
N LEU A 28 -6.20 -7.57 -18.73
CA LEU A 28 -6.93 -8.73 -19.25
C LEU A 28 -8.34 -8.81 -18.63
N VAL A 29 -8.43 -8.69 -17.29
CA VAL A 29 -9.73 -8.68 -16.59
C VAL A 29 -10.59 -7.49 -17.06
N MET A 30 -9.98 -6.32 -17.26
CA MET A 30 -10.69 -5.15 -17.80
C MET A 30 -11.27 -5.43 -19.19
N VAL A 31 -10.52 -6.08 -20.09
CA VAL A 31 -11.02 -6.48 -21.41
C VAL A 31 -12.15 -7.50 -21.31
N ILE A 32 -12.03 -8.50 -20.43
CA ILE A 32 -13.12 -9.47 -20.20
C ILE A 32 -14.38 -8.75 -19.72
N SER A 33 -14.26 -7.83 -18.77
CA SER A 33 -15.39 -7.04 -18.27
C SER A 33 -16.07 -6.23 -19.38
N LEU A 34 -15.32 -5.69 -20.34
CA LEU A 34 -15.88 -4.99 -21.50
C LEU A 34 -16.65 -5.91 -22.43
N VAL A 35 -16.08 -7.09 -22.70
CA VAL A 35 -16.73 -8.09 -23.55
C VAL A 35 -18.06 -8.53 -22.92
N LEU A 36 -18.09 -8.77 -21.61
CA LEU A 36 -19.30 -9.12 -20.87
C LEU A 36 -20.35 -8.00 -20.91
N GLN A 37 -19.94 -6.74 -20.69
CA GLN A 37 -20.84 -5.58 -20.84
C GLN A 37 -21.43 -5.51 -22.26
N GLY A 38 -20.62 -5.79 -23.27
CA GLY A 38 -21.07 -5.86 -24.65
C GLY A 38 -22.15 -6.89 -24.93
N PHE A 39 -22.05 -8.07 -24.29
CA PHE A 39 -23.04 -9.12 -24.41
C PHE A 39 -24.34 -8.81 -23.65
N HIS A 40 -24.26 -8.14 -22.50
CA HIS A 40 -25.42 -7.84 -21.66
C HIS A 40 -26.17 -6.57 -22.08
N ASP A 41 -25.45 -5.47 -22.28
CA ASP A 41 -26.03 -4.13 -22.46
C ASP A 41 -25.96 -3.63 -23.92
N GLY A 42 -25.36 -4.42 -24.81
CA GLY A 42 -25.11 -4.05 -26.21
C GLY A 42 -23.98 -3.01 -26.37
N LEU A 43 -23.61 -2.69 -27.61
CA LEU A 43 -22.49 -1.78 -27.91
C LEU A 43 -22.66 -0.37 -27.33
N ASN A 44 -23.91 0.07 -27.08
CA ASN A 44 -24.21 1.40 -26.53
C ASN A 44 -24.13 1.46 -25.00
N GLY A 45 -24.13 0.31 -24.31
CA GLY A 45 -23.98 0.22 -22.85
C GLY A 45 -22.54 -0.04 -22.38
N MET A 46 -21.62 -0.29 -23.31
CA MET A 46 -20.20 -0.49 -23.00
C MET A 46 -19.60 0.78 -22.39
N SER A 47 -19.05 0.69 -21.19
CA SER A 47 -18.33 1.80 -20.56
C SER A 47 -16.94 1.37 -20.14
N LEU A 48 -15.93 1.92 -20.84
CA LEU A 48 -14.52 1.70 -20.53
C LEU A 48 -14.14 2.16 -19.12
N ALA A 49 -14.74 3.26 -18.69
CA ALA A 49 -14.58 3.77 -17.34
C ALA A 49 -15.10 2.78 -16.29
N ASN A 50 -16.31 2.24 -16.48
CA ASN A 50 -16.91 1.29 -15.53
C ASN A 50 -16.14 -0.02 -15.48
N ALA A 51 -15.68 -0.52 -16.63
CA ALA A 51 -14.85 -1.71 -16.71
C ALA A 51 -13.49 -1.52 -16.03
N ALA A 52 -12.85 -0.35 -16.17
CA ALA A 52 -11.58 -0.04 -15.51
C ALA A 52 -11.73 0.10 -13.98
N VAL A 53 -12.75 0.84 -13.53
CA VAL A 53 -13.00 1.05 -12.08
C VAL A 53 -13.42 -0.25 -11.42
N GLY A 54 -14.38 -0.97 -11.99
CA GLY A 54 -14.90 -2.23 -11.44
C GLY A 54 -13.86 -3.34 -11.38
N SER A 55 -13.03 -3.48 -12.42
CA SER A 55 -11.98 -4.51 -12.45
C SER A 55 -10.83 -4.23 -11.48
N GLY A 56 -10.60 -2.96 -11.11
CA GLY A 56 -9.44 -2.58 -10.29
C GLY A 56 -9.59 -2.79 -8.78
N SER A 57 -10.82 -2.89 -8.25
CA SER A 57 -11.12 -2.84 -6.81
C SER A 57 -10.35 -3.87 -5.98
N GLY A 58 -10.13 -5.08 -6.51
CA GLY A 58 -9.40 -6.15 -5.82
C GLY A 58 -7.87 -6.12 -6.01
N PHE A 59 -7.38 -5.57 -7.13
CA PHE A 59 -5.96 -5.63 -7.46
C PHE A 59 -5.07 -4.81 -6.52
N GLY A 60 -5.61 -3.76 -5.89
CA GLY A 60 -4.87 -2.99 -4.88
C GLY A 60 -4.49 -3.85 -3.67
N LEU A 61 -5.41 -4.68 -3.18
CA LEU A 61 -5.14 -5.62 -2.08
C LEU A 61 -4.18 -6.73 -2.51
N LEU A 62 -4.36 -7.27 -3.72
CA LEU A 62 -3.45 -8.29 -4.26
C LEU A 62 -2.01 -7.79 -4.33
N VAL A 63 -1.79 -6.58 -4.86
CA VAL A 63 -0.47 -5.95 -4.91
C VAL A 63 0.10 -5.72 -3.53
N PHE A 64 -0.72 -5.23 -2.59
CA PHE A 64 -0.29 -4.99 -1.22
C PHE A 64 0.19 -6.27 -0.53
N VAL A 65 -0.59 -7.35 -0.63
CA VAL A 65 -0.25 -8.67 -0.06
C VAL A 65 0.97 -9.27 -0.75
N TRP A 66 1.04 -9.18 -2.09
CA TRP A 66 2.19 -9.70 -2.85
C TRP A 66 3.49 -9.00 -2.47
N LEU A 67 3.47 -7.67 -2.39
CA LEU A 67 4.61 -6.86 -1.98
C LEU A 67 5.02 -7.12 -0.53
N ALA A 68 4.06 -7.33 0.37
CA ALA A 68 4.34 -7.73 1.76
C ALA A 68 5.01 -9.12 1.82
N TRP A 69 4.55 -10.08 1.03
CA TRP A 69 5.15 -11.40 0.95
C TRP A 69 6.58 -11.36 0.37
N GLN A 70 6.80 -10.57 -0.68
CA GLN A 70 8.12 -10.43 -1.28
C GLN A 70 9.10 -9.76 -0.31
N MET A 71 8.63 -8.79 0.48
CA MET A 71 9.43 -8.15 1.52
C MET A 71 9.92 -9.14 2.58
N GLU A 72 9.05 -10.03 3.03
CA GLU A 72 9.39 -11.09 3.98
C GLU A 72 10.39 -12.10 3.38
N LYS A 73 10.19 -12.46 2.10
CA LYS A 73 11.09 -13.35 1.37
C LYS A 73 12.49 -12.74 1.21
N ASP A 74 12.58 -11.44 0.95
CA ASP A 74 13.86 -10.75 0.76
C ASP A 74 14.63 -10.64 2.09
N HIS A 75 13.93 -10.46 3.23
CA HIS A 75 14.53 -10.49 4.57
C HIS A 75 15.06 -11.87 5.00
N THR A 76 14.47 -12.95 4.49
CA THR A 76 14.82 -14.34 4.85
C THR A 76 15.78 -15.01 3.87
N SER A 77 15.95 -14.48 2.65
CA SER A 77 16.78 -15.07 1.61
C SER A 77 18.28 -15.00 1.90
N ALA A 78 18.97 -16.16 1.74
CA ALA A 78 20.41 -16.27 1.90
C ALA A 78 21.20 -15.43 0.87
N THR A 79 20.61 -15.16 -0.30
CA THR A 79 21.27 -14.39 -1.37
C THR A 79 21.46 -12.92 -1.01
N TYR A 80 20.50 -12.32 -0.30
CA TYR A 80 20.57 -10.91 0.11
C TYR A 80 21.40 -10.70 1.39
N ARG A 81 21.52 -11.74 2.22
CA ARG A 81 22.37 -11.74 3.44
C ARG A 81 23.87 -11.71 3.15
N GLN A 82 24.30 -12.12 1.96
CA GLN A 82 25.71 -12.08 1.55
C GLN A 82 26.13 -10.74 0.94
N MET A 83 25.18 -9.80 0.75
CA MET A 83 25.53 -8.48 0.21
C MET A 83 26.27 -7.67 1.28
N PRO A 84 27.47 -7.13 0.98
CA PRO A 84 28.27 -6.38 1.94
C PRO A 84 27.69 -4.98 2.14
N ALA A 85 26.63 -4.90 2.95
CA ALA A 85 25.86 -3.71 3.21
C ALA A 85 25.53 -3.54 4.70
N THR A 86 25.30 -2.31 5.11
CA THR A 86 24.85 -2.05 6.48
C THR A 86 23.38 -2.44 6.61
N ASN A 87 23.07 -3.15 7.68
CA ASN A 87 21.74 -3.56 8.14
C ASN A 87 20.66 -2.47 7.97
N THR A 88 20.97 -1.22 8.31
CA THR A 88 20.07 -0.07 8.11
C THR A 88 19.83 0.27 6.64
N SER A 89 20.88 0.25 5.82
CA SER A 89 20.77 0.54 4.39
C SER A 89 19.98 -0.52 3.64
N PHE A 90 20.10 -1.79 4.04
CA PHE A 90 19.32 -2.89 3.49
C PHE A 90 17.83 -2.72 3.80
N TYR A 91 17.47 -2.53 5.07
CA TYR A 91 16.08 -2.32 5.48
C TYR A 91 15.43 -1.12 4.78
N LEU A 92 16.14 0.01 4.71
CA LEU A 92 15.63 1.21 4.03
C LEU A 92 15.52 1.01 2.52
N ALA A 93 16.48 0.34 1.88
CA ALA A 93 16.44 0.07 0.44
C ALA A 93 15.27 -0.85 0.09
N GLU A 94 15.01 -1.83 0.94
CA GLU A 94 13.93 -2.78 0.77
C GLU A 94 12.55 -2.14 0.96
N LEU A 95 12.37 -1.39 2.06
CA LEU A 95 11.16 -0.61 2.29
C LEU A 95 10.92 0.38 1.14
N ALA A 96 11.96 1.07 0.66
CA ALA A 96 11.86 1.97 -0.48
C ALA A 96 11.49 1.23 -1.78
N ALA A 97 12.05 0.05 -2.04
CA ALA A 97 11.72 -0.74 -3.23
C ALA A 97 10.26 -1.20 -3.23
N THR A 98 9.76 -1.67 -2.09
CA THR A 98 8.34 -2.04 -1.89
C THR A 98 7.43 -0.82 -2.07
N THR A 99 7.81 0.31 -1.47
CA THR A 99 7.07 1.58 -1.49
C THR A 99 6.96 2.14 -2.91
N ILE A 100 8.08 2.21 -3.64
CA ILE A 100 8.10 2.67 -5.04
C ILE A 100 7.34 1.67 -5.93
N GLY A 101 7.30 0.38 -5.58
CA GLY A 101 6.68 -0.67 -6.40
C GLY A 101 5.17 -0.51 -6.39
N ALA A 102 4.63 -0.25 -5.19
CA ALA A 102 3.24 0.13 -5.02
C ALA A 102 2.91 1.46 -5.70
N LEU A 103 3.78 2.48 -5.62
CA LEU A 103 3.58 3.75 -6.34
C LEU A 103 3.52 3.54 -7.85
N TYR A 104 4.43 2.74 -8.39
CA TYR A 104 4.46 2.42 -9.82
C TYR A 104 3.14 1.79 -10.26
N PHE A 105 2.68 0.76 -9.54
CA PHE A 105 1.39 0.13 -9.83
C PHE A 105 0.23 1.14 -9.76
N LEU A 106 0.18 1.95 -8.70
CA LEU A 106 -0.88 2.94 -8.50
C LEU A 106 -0.90 3.99 -9.60
N VAL A 107 0.25 4.53 -9.99
CA VAL A 107 0.37 5.55 -11.06
C VAL A 107 -0.08 4.97 -12.40
N VAL A 108 0.40 3.79 -12.77
CA VAL A 108 0.02 3.16 -14.04
C VAL A 108 -1.47 2.82 -14.06
N ARG A 109 -2.00 2.25 -12.97
CA ARG A 109 -3.44 1.96 -12.86
C ARG A 109 -4.28 3.23 -12.95
N SER A 110 -3.88 4.30 -12.25
CA SER A 110 -4.59 5.58 -12.26
C SER A 110 -4.54 6.22 -13.65
N ALA A 111 -3.41 6.11 -14.36
CA ALA A 111 -3.30 6.57 -15.74
C ALA A 111 -4.24 5.78 -16.68
N ILE A 112 -4.33 4.46 -16.53
CA ILE A 112 -5.28 3.64 -17.32
C ILE A 112 -6.72 4.07 -17.03
N MET A 113 -7.08 4.28 -15.76
CA MET A 113 -8.41 4.76 -15.38
C MET A 113 -8.72 6.14 -15.96
N LEU A 114 -7.76 7.07 -15.89
CA LEU A 114 -7.92 8.42 -16.40
C LEU A 114 -8.12 8.41 -17.92
N VAL A 115 -7.28 7.68 -18.66
CA VAL A 115 -7.41 7.54 -20.12
C VAL A 115 -8.76 6.90 -20.49
N SER A 116 -9.18 5.88 -19.73
CA SER A 116 -10.47 5.21 -19.94
C SER A 116 -11.66 6.14 -19.73
N TYR A 117 -11.58 7.03 -18.75
CA TYR A 117 -12.62 8.01 -18.47
C TYR A 117 -12.66 9.13 -19.52
N LEU A 118 -11.49 9.71 -19.84
CA LEU A 118 -11.35 10.80 -20.82
C LEU A 118 -11.83 10.39 -22.21
N GLY A 119 -11.55 9.15 -22.62
CA GLY A 119 -11.97 8.61 -23.91
C GLY A 119 -13.49 8.49 -24.06
N PHE A 120 -14.25 8.36 -22.97
CA PHE A 120 -15.70 8.20 -22.99
C PHE A 120 -16.49 9.49 -22.69
N HIS A 121 -15.98 10.34 -21.79
CA HIS A 121 -16.69 11.55 -21.33
C HIS A 121 -16.20 12.85 -22.01
N GLY A 122 -15.57 12.75 -23.18
CA GLY A 122 -15.17 13.91 -23.98
C GLY A 122 -14.14 14.82 -23.28
N GLY A 123 -13.35 14.28 -22.35
CA GLY A 123 -12.25 15.01 -21.71
C GLY A 123 -12.61 15.79 -20.43
N ASN A 124 -13.84 15.71 -19.90
CA ASN A 124 -14.24 16.53 -18.75
C ASN A 124 -13.85 15.92 -17.40
N VAL A 125 -12.59 16.09 -17.00
CA VAL A 125 -12.04 15.66 -15.68
C VAL A 125 -12.84 16.22 -14.49
N HIS A 126 -13.48 17.37 -14.69
CA HIS A 126 -14.28 18.01 -13.64
C HIS A 126 -15.53 17.19 -13.29
N GLN A 127 -16.18 16.58 -14.28
CA GLN A 127 -17.31 15.68 -14.03
C GLN A 127 -16.86 14.42 -13.29
N LEU A 128 -15.69 13.86 -13.56
CA LEU A 128 -15.14 12.72 -12.81
C LEU A 128 -14.99 13.05 -11.33
N LEU A 129 -14.35 14.18 -11.02
CA LEU A 129 -14.16 14.63 -9.64
C LEU A 129 -15.51 14.91 -8.99
N ALA A 130 -16.41 15.61 -9.67
CA ALA A 130 -17.75 15.87 -9.15
C ALA A 130 -18.53 14.56 -8.90
N GLU A 131 -18.37 13.53 -9.72
CA GLU A 131 -19.04 12.23 -9.56
C GLU A 131 -18.42 11.34 -8.48
N LEU A 132 -17.10 11.33 -8.35
CA LEU A 132 -16.40 10.66 -7.25
C LEU A 132 -16.73 11.30 -5.89
N PHE A 133 -16.98 12.62 -5.90
CA PHE A 133 -17.35 13.41 -4.74
C PHE A 133 -18.83 13.78 -4.71
N ARG A 134 -19.72 13.11 -5.46
CA ARG A 134 -21.16 13.46 -5.53
C ARG A 134 -21.92 13.32 -4.20
N GLY A 135 -21.29 12.71 -3.18
CA GLY A 135 -21.77 12.70 -1.79
C GLY A 135 -21.22 13.84 -0.92
N ALA A 136 -20.19 14.57 -1.36
CA ALA A 136 -19.70 15.79 -0.73
C ALA A 136 -20.57 16.98 -1.17
N HIS A 137 -20.93 17.86 -0.24
CA HIS A 137 -21.86 18.96 -0.47
C HIS A 137 -21.49 19.80 -1.70
N SER A 138 -22.51 20.29 -2.41
CA SER A 138 -22.42 21.08 -3.66
C SER A 138 -21.63 22.39 -3.59
N ASP A 139 -21.12 22.75 -2.41
CA ASP A 139 -20.61 24.08 -2.10
C ASP A 139 -19.07 24.17 -2.09
N TYR A 140 -18.36 23.07 -2.37
CA TYR A 140 -16.90 23.08 -2.39
C TYR A 140 -16.32 23.55 -3.71
N SER A 141 -15.32 24.42 -3.61
CA SER A 141 -14.49 24.78 -4.75
C SER A 141 -13.70 23.57 -5.26
N PRO A 142 -13.40 23.48 -6.57
CA PRO A 142 -12.56 22.42 -7.13
C PRO A 142 -11.20 22.28 -6.43
N LEU A 143 -10.66 23.37 -5.90
CA LEU A 143 -9.39 23.39 -5.16
C LEU A 143 -9.48 22.62 -3.84
N GLN A 144 -10.59 22.77 -3.10
CA GLN A 144 -10.81 22.08 -1.83
C GLN A 144 -11.01 20.57 -2.04
N LEU A 145 -11.78 20.19 -3.07
CA LEU A 145 -11.95 18.78 -3.45
C LEU A 145 -10.62 18.14 -3.85
N GLY A 146 -9.79 18.85 -4.62
CA GLY A 146 -8.44 18.40 -4.97
C GLY A 146 -7.54 18.23 -3.74
N GLY A 147 -7.63 19.12 -2.76
CA GLY A 147 -6.91 19.01 -1.49
C GLY A 147 -7.30 17.79 -0.67
N ILE A 148 -8.60 17.52 -0.52
CA ILE A 148 -9.13 16.35 0.19
C ILE A 148 -8.72 15.06 -0.53
N ALA A 149 -8.86 15.01 -1.85
CA ALA A 149 -8.43 13.86 -2.66
C ALA A 149 -6.95 13.55 -2.46
N THR A 150 -6.11 14.59 -2.52
CA THR A 150 -4.65 14.47 -2.33
C THR A 150 -4.33 13.95 -0.93
N TYR A 151 -4.99 14.49 0.09
CA TYR A 151 -4.81 14.04 1.48
C TYR A 151 -5.16 12.55 1.65
N ILE A 152 -6.30 12.10 1.12
CA ILE A 152 -6.73 10.69 1.22
C ILE A 152 -5.68 9.78 0.58
N VAL A 153 -5.21 10.13 -0.62
CA VAL A 153 -4.19 9.33 -1.33
C VAL A 153 -2.89 9.26 -0.53
N VAL A 154 -2.41 10.38 0.00
CA VAL A 154 -1.18 10.44 0.79
C VAL A 154 -1.33 9.65 2.10
N LEU A 155 -2.45 9.81 2.80
CA LEU A 155 -2.70 9.11 4.06
C LEU A 155 -2.79 7.60 3.84
N PHE A 156 -3.53 7.16 2.83
CA PHE A 156 -3.63 5.74 2.46
C PHE A 156 -2.25 5.15 2.17
N PHE A 157 -1.41 5.90 1.47
CA PHE A 157 -0.05 5.50 1.18
C PHE A 157 0.82 5.35 2.45
N LEU A 158 0.77 6.35 3.34
CA LEU A 158 1.51 6.31 4.60
C LEU A 158 1.07 5.14 5.48
N VAL A 159 -0.23 4.85 5.54
CA VAL A 159 -0.75 3.70 6.28
C VAL A 159 -0.30 2.37 5.68
N GLY A 160 -0.22 2.28 4.35
CA GLY A 160 0.35 1.11 3.66
C GLY A 160 1.82 0.88 4.04
N VAL A 161 2.62 1.95 4.06
CA VAL A 161 4.02 1.89 4.51
C VAL A 161 4.11 1.45 5.96
N LEU A 162 3.30 2.03 6.85
CA LEU A 162 3.23 1.62 8.26
C LEU A 162 2.92 0.14 8.42
N ALA A 163 1.98 -0.39 7.63
CA ALA A 163 1.61 -1.79 7.68
C ALA A 163 2.78 -2.70 7.27
N TRP A 164 3.56 -2.35 6.24
CA TRP A 164 4.78 -3.10 5.89
C TRP A 164 5.87 -3.00 6.98
N MET A 165 6.03 -1.84 7.60
CA MET A 165 6.96 -1.66 8.72
C MET A 165 6.56 -2.54 9.91
N LEU A 166 5.26 -2.61 10.23
CA LEU A 166 4.74 -3.47 11.29
C LEU A 166 4.93 -4.95 10.99
N ILE A 167 4.68 -5.40 9.76
CA ILE A 167 4.94 -6.78 9.34
C ILE A 167 6.43 -7.12 9.58
N SER A 168 7.33 -6.22 9.19
CA SER A 168 8.77 -6.38 9.44
C SER A 168 9.10 -6.42 10.93
N THR A 169 8.47 -5.56 11.73
CA THR A 169 8.64 -5.57 13.19
C THR A 169 8.30 -6.93 13.78
N ILE A 170 7.17 -7.50 13.37
CA ILE A 170 6.74 -8.80 13.86
C ILE A 170 7.72 -9.88 13.45
N HIS A 171 8.18 -9.88 12.19
CA HIS A 171 9.22 -10.81 11.75
C HIS A 171 10.48 -10.74 12.62
N PHE A 172 10.98 -9.53 12.88
CA PHE A 172 12.19 -9.34 13.69
C PHE A 172 11.99 -9.74 15.15
N VAL A 173 10.83 -9.43 15.73
CA VAL A 173 10.46 -9.86 17.09
C VAL A 173 10.38 -11.38 17.18
N VAL A 174 9.68 -12.05 16.25
CA VAL A 174 9.58 -13.52 16.20
C VAL A 174 10.97 -14.15 16.08
N THR A 175 11.81 -13.63 15.17
CA THR A 175 13.17 -14.13 14.95
C THR A 175 14.02 -13.97 16.20
N THR A 176 13.97 -12.81 16.85
CA THR A 176 14.68 -12.53 18.10
C THR A 176 14.24 -13.48 19.21
N ILE A 177 12.93 -13.62 19.43
CA ILE A 177 12.38 -14.49 20.47
C ILE A 177 12.74 -15.96 20.23
N SER A 178 12.74 -16.40 18.96
CA SER A 178 13.10 -17.78 18.60
C SER A 178 14.54 -18.14 18.95
N ALA A 179 15.44 -17.16 19.09
CA ALA A 179 16.81 -17.38 19.56
C ALA A 179 16.89 -17.68 21.06
N PHE A 180 15.88 -17.30 21.86
CA PHE A 180 15.88 -17.43 23.32
C PHE A 180 14.96 -18.53 23.87
N LEU A 181 14.01 -19.05 23.08
CA LEU A 181 13.01 -20.01 23.55
C LEU A 181 13.06 -21.38 22.84
N PRO A 182 12.87 -22.50 23.57
CA PRO A 182 12.77 -23.83 22.99
C PRO A 182 11.52 -23.99 22.11
N ASN A 183 11.63 -24.83 21.06
CA ASN A 183 10.67 -24.99 19.94
C ASN A 183 9.18 -25.05 20.34
N VAL A 184 8.84 -25.61 21.50
CA VAL A 184 7.45 -25.81 21.96
C VAL A 184 6.79 -24.50 22.46
N ALA A 185 7.56 -23.51 22.92
CA ALA A 185 7.02 -22.19 23.29
C ALA A 185 6.95 -21.23 22.09
N GLN A 186 7.69 -21.53 21.01
CA GLN A 186 7.77 -20.65 19.84
C GLN A 186 6.47 -20.61 19.03
N TRP A 187 5.75 -21.72 18.88
CA TRP A 187 4.51 -21.74 18.10
C TRP A 187 3.40 -20.89 18.76
N LEU A 188 3.35 -20.87 20.09
CA LEU A 188 2.37 -20.10 20.86
C LEU A 188 2.64 -18.60 20.76
N ILE A 189 3.92 -18.18 20.79
CA ILE A 189 4.30 -16.79 20.60
C ILE A 189 4.04 -16.33 19.16
N LYS A 190 4.34 -17.18 18.16
CA LYS A 190 4.00 -16.91 16.75
C LYS A 190 2.49 -16.73 16.56
N LEU A 191 1.67 -17.57 17.22
CA LEU A 191 0.21 -17.46 17.20
C LEU A 191 -0.26 -16.14 17.81
N VAL A 192 0.22 -15.78 19.00
CA VAL A 192 -0.16 -14.53 19.68
C VAL A 192 0.23 -13.31 18.86
N LEU A 193 1.44 -13.27 18.30
CA LEU A 193 1.90 -12.19 17.43
C LEU A 193 1.07 -12.09 16.13
N ALA A 194 0.71 -13.22 15.52
CA ALA A 194 -0.15 -13.23 14.34
C ALA A 194 -1.55 -12.69 14.65
N ILE A 195 -2.15 -13.07 15.79
CA ILE A 195 -3.42 -12.52 16.25
C ILE A 195 -3.29 -11.01 16.48
N LEU A 196 -2.22 -10.56 17.12
CA LEU A 196 -1.96 -9.14 17.38
C LEU A 196 -1.82 -8.34 16.07
N LEU A 197 -1.14 -8.88 15.06
CA LEU A 197 -1.07 -8.29 13.71
C LEU A 197 -2.46 -8.14 13.11
N ILE A 198 -3.26 -9.22 13.12
CA ILE A 198 -4.60 -9.21 12.53
C ILE A 198 -5.49 -8.18 13.22
N VAL A 199 -5.47 -8.13 14.55
CA VAL A 199 -6.21 -7.14 15.33
C VAL A 199 -5.77 -5.72 14.99
N LEU A 200 -4.46 -5.49 14.86
CA LEU A 200 -3.92 -4.17 14.51
C LEU A 200 -4.30 -3.75 13.09
N ILE A 201 -4.25 -4.67 12.12
CA ILE A 201 -4.71 -4.42 10.74
C ILE A 201 -6.20 -4.08 10.74
N ILE A 202 -7.04 -4.87 11.43
CA ILE A 202 -8.47 -4.60 11.55
C ILE A 202 -8.70 -3.23 12.17
N ARG A 203 -7.98 -2.88 13.23
CA ARG A 203 -8.13 -1.58 13.91
C ARG A 203 -7.76 -0.41 12.99
N VAL A 204 -6.67 -0.54 12.23
CA VAL A 204 -6.25 0.46 11.25
C VAL A 204 -7.29 0.58 10.12
N MET A 205 -7.85 -0.53 9.66
CA MET A 205 -8.90 -0.51 8.63
C MET A 205 -10.18 0.15 9.14
N VAL A 206 -10.63 -0.17 10.36
CA VAL A 206 -11.79 0.48 11.00
C VAL A 206 -11.55 1.99 11.10
N TRP A 207 -10.38 2.40 11.57
CA TRP A 207 -10.01 3.81 11.67
C TRP A 207 -9.98 4.50 10.29
N LEU A 208 -9.46 3.84 9.24
CA LEU A 208 -9.51 4.35 7.87
C LEU A 208 -10.94 4.51 7.36
N PHE A 209 -11.83 3.54 7.65
CA PHE A 209 -13.24 3.62 7.27
C PHE A 209 -13.98 4.75 8.02
N GLU A 210 -13.71 4.93 9.32
CA GLU A 210 -14.24 6.03 10.12
C GLU A 210 -13.75 7.39 9.60
N LEU A 211 -12.47 7.48 9.25
CA LEU A 211 -11.86 8.68 8.68
C LEU A 211 -12.43 8.98 7.28
N GLN A 212 -12.60 7.96 6.44
CA GLN A 212 -13.32 8.08 5.17
C GLN A 212 -14.74 8.61 5.41
N HIS A 213 -15.51 7.96 6.28
CA HIS A 213 -16.88 8.35 6.59
C HIS A 213 -16.95 9.81 7.09
N THR A 214 -16.02 10.22 7.94
CA THR A 214 -15.93 11.60 8.45
C THR A 214 -15.60 12.60 7.35
N LEU A 215 -14.67 12.26 6.44
CA LEU A 215 -14.30 13.12 5.31
C LEU A 215 -15.44 13.27 4.29
N PHE A 216 -16.24 12.22 4.08
CA PHE A 216 -17.35 12.26 3.12
C PHE A 216 -18.65 12.83 3.69
N ASN A 217 -18.92 12.64 4.99
CA ASN A 217 -20.21 13.00 5.61
C ASN A 217 -20.15 14.14 6.64
N GLY A 218 -18.97 14.51 7.12
CA GLY A 218 -18.78 15.45 8.24
C GLY A 218 -17.82 16.58 7.89
N LEU A 219 -18.23 17.48 7.01
CA LEU A 219 -17.42 18.65 6.67
C LEU A 219 -17.75 19.86 7.54
N THR A 220 -17.22 19.85 8.76
CA THR A 220 -17.21 20.98 9.70
C THR A 220 -15.82 21.63 9.77
N GLU A 221 -15.71 22.82 10.36
CA GLU A 221 -14.42 23.51 10.61
C GLU A 221 -13.39 22.65 11.38
N GLN A 222 -13.84 21.54 11.99
CA GLN A 222 -13.02 20.59 12.73
C GLN A 222 -12.25 19.59 11.85
N LEU A 223 -12.48 19.54 10.53
CA LEU A 223 -11.80 18.59 9.65
C LEU A 223 -10.30 18.83 9.53
N VAL A 224 -9.88 20.07 9.36
CA VAL A 224 -8.46 20.42 9.20
C VAL A 224 -7.61 19.94 10.40
N PRO A 225 -8.01 20.19 11.66
CA PRO A 225 -7.28 19.66 12.80
C PRO A 225 -7.32 18.13 12.90
N ILE A 226 -8.43 17.47 12.56
CA ILE A 226 -8.51 15.99 12.54
C ILE A 226 -7.55 15.39 11.49
N MET A 227 -7.51 15.99 10.29
CA MET A 227 -6.62 15.57 9.22
C MET A 227 -5.15 15.75 9.60
N ALA A 228 -4.80 16.88 10.21
CA ALA A 228 -3.46 17.17 10.71
C ALA A 228 -3.05 16.20 11.83
N TYR A 229 -3.93 15.98 12.81
CA TYR A 229 -3.68 15.03 13.91
C TYR A 229 -3.42 13.61 13.39
N SER A 230 -4.28 13.14 12.48
CA SER A 230 -4.17 11.82 11.87
C SER A 230 -2.86 11.65 11.10
N PHE A 231 -2.46 12.68 10.34
CA PHE A 231 -1.20 12.68 9.61
C PHE A 231 0.01 12.64 10.56
N VAL A 232 0.01 13.49 11.58
CA VAL A 232 1.08 13.54 12.59
C VAL A 232 1.19 12.21 13.35
N ALA A 233 0.07 11.62 13.76
CA ALA A 233 0.03 10.34 14.46
C ALA A 233 0.66 9.22 13.62
N VAL A 234 0.30 9.15 12.34
CA VAL A 234 0.84 8.17 11.38
C VAL A 234 2.34 8.37 11.15
N VAL A 235 2.80 9.61 10.99
CA VAL A 235 4.24 9.92 10.82
C VAL A 235 5.04 9.57 12.07
N LEU A 236 4.53 9.91 13.26
CA LEU A 236 5.19 9.55 14.52
C LEU A 236 5.27 8.04 14.71
N ALA A 237 4.19 7.32 14.41
CA ALA A 237 4.19 5.86 14.44
C ALA A 237 5.23 5.27 13.48
N ALA A 238 5.41 5.87 12.30
CA ALA A 238 6.38 5.39 11.31
C ALA A 238 7.82 5.60 11.79
N ILE A 239 8.10 6.73 12.44
CA ILE A 239 9.41 7.00 13.05
C ILE A 239 9.70 6.00 14.18
N VAL A 240 8.73 5.75 15.05
CA VAL A 240 8.88 4.79 16.17
C VAL A 240 9.10 3.37 15.65
N LEU A 241 8.27 2.90 14.70
CA LEU A 241 8.43 1.55 14.13
C LEU A 241 9.71 1.42 13.32
N GLY A 242 10.11 2.46 12.59
CA GLY A 242 11.34 2.47 11.80
C GLY A 242 12.58 2.38 12.68
N THR A 243 12.63 3.17 13.75
CA THR A 243 13.72 3.11 14.73
C THR A 243 13.78 1.75 15.43
N LEU A 244 12.62 1.20 15.84
CA LEU A 244 12.53 -0.11 16.45
C LEU A 244 12.99 -1.24 15.51
N ASN A 245 12.61 -1.19 14.23
CA ASN A 245 13.05 -2.17 13.23
C ASN A 245 14.55 -2.13 13.00
N VAL A 246 15.13 -0.94 12.86
CA VAL A 246 16.59 -0.79 12.72
C VAL A 246 17.31 -1.25 13.97
N TYR A 247 16.76 -0.97 15.16
CA TYR A 247 17.33 -1.41 16.44
C TYR A 247 17.34 -2.94 16.57
N LEU A 248 16.21 -3.60 16.29
CA LEU A 248 16.08 -5.06 16.34
C LEU A 248 17.03 -5.73 15.35
N LEU A 249 17.11 -5.20 14.13
CA LEU A 249 17.96 -5.77 13.09
C LEU A 249 19.45 -5.64 13.43
N LYS A 250 19.86 -4.56 14.10
CA LYS A 250 21.25 -4.34 14.53
C LYS A 250 21.68 -5.19 15.73
N HIS A 251 20.79 -5.47 16.69
CA HIS A 251 21.18 -6.07 17.96
C HIS A 251 20.76 -7.53 18.15
N TRP A 252 19.74 -7.99 17.42
CA TRP A 252 19.07 -9.25 17.78
C TRP A 252 18.75 -10.19 16.61
N VAL A 253 18.77 -9.71 15.36
CA VAL A 253 18.51 -10.54 14.16
C VAL A 253 19.79 -11.14 13.58
N GLU A 254 20.97 -10.73 14.04
CA GLU A 254 22.23 -11.39 13.71
C GLU A 254 22.30 -12.76 14.41
N ALA A 255 22.07 -13.83 13.64
CA ALA A 255 22.73 -15.09 13.92
C ALA A 255 24.23 -14.84 13.75
N LYS A 256 24.95 -14.76 14.88
CA LYS A 256 26.41 -14.73 14.94
C LYS A 256 27.01 -15.67 13.90
N TYR A 257 27.83 -15.12 13.01
CA TYR A 257 29.00 -15.80 12.44
C TYR A 257 30.18 -14.86 12.55
#